data_AF-A0A5K1J9Q0-F1
#
_entry.id   AF-A0A5K1J9Q0-F1
#
_cell.length_a   1.000
_cell.length_b   1.000
_cell.length_c   1.000
_cell.angle_alpha   90.00
_cell.angle_beta   90.00
_cell.angle_gamma   90.00
#
_symmetry.space_group_name_H-M   'P 1'
#
loop_
_entity.id
_entity.type
_entity.pdbx_description
1 polymer ?
#
loop_
_entity_poly.entity_id
_entity_poly.type
_entity_poly.pdbx_seq_one_letter_code
_entity_poly.pdbx_strand_id
1 'polypeptide(L)'
;MDTLLEAIDVCDVDGFCFGNHTDEEAGTGCTVIVAPEGATGGVDVRGGAPASRETDLLRPENTVDKVHAVCLSGGSAFGLEAASGVARELESRGIGLPVGPTQVPIVCSSCIFDLAFGDPTVRPDIEAGISAVREALDNAPTALEQGNVGAGTGATVGKLMGPATCMKAGLGAAAVALGPVKVGAVVSVNACGNVVDPFTGEWVAGMRAAADSDQIVDMELAAFAAAGSMQMPLDRTNTTISCIVTNVELTKAQATKVSQMAADAYAHAIRPTHTTNDGDTIYTLASGKLDAQTSAAVPLDLLGMLAVRALQTAIANGAKNAKTSHGIPGAAK
;
A
#
# COMPACT_ATOMS: atom_id res chain seq x y z
N MET A 1 5.12 15.14 -29.61
CA MET A 1 4.21 15.33 -28.45
C MET A 1 5.08 15.01 -27.26
N ASP A 2 5.86 16.00 -26.81
CA ASP A 2 6.70 15.80 -25.63
C ASP A 2 5.79 15.59 -24.42
N THR A 3 6.11 14.54 -23.67
CA THR A 3 5.31 13.90 -22.65
C THR A 3 5.03 14.86 -21.49
N LEU A 4 3.80 15.39 -21.43
CA LEU A 4 3.30 16.20 -20.32
C LEU A 4 3.26 15.46 -18.97
N LEU A 5 3.43 14.13 -18.98
CA LEU A 5 3.41 13.30 -17.79
C LEU A 5 4.85 12.95 -17.39
N GLU A 6 5.30 13.50 -16.28
CA GLU A 6 6.65 13.32 -15.74
C GLU A 6 6.62 12.32 -14.58
N ALA A 7 7.62 11.43 -14.51
CA ALA A 7 7.82 10.58 -13.35
C ALA A 7 8.57 11.37 -12.27
N ILE A 8 8.09 11.31 -11.03
CA ILE A 8 8.67 11.98 -9.86
C ILE A 8 8.80 10.99 -8.69
N ASP A 9 9.49 11.36 -7.62
CA ASP A 9 9.45 10.56 -6.39
C ASP A 9 8.13 10.80 -5.64
N VAL A 10 7.66 9.81 -4.88
CA VAL A 10 6.45 9.97 -4.05
C VAL A 10 6.65 11.03 -2.97
N CYS A 11 7.89 11.22 -2.51
CA CYS A 11 8.28 12.27 -1.57
C CYS A 11 8.15 13.68 -2.16
N ASP A 12 8.02 13.84 -3.48
CA ASP A 12 7.80 15.14 -4.13
C ASP A 12 6.31 15.55 -4.17
N VAL A 13 5.38 14.69 -3.73
CA VAL A 13 3.95 15.02 -3.62
C VAL A 13 3.71 15.88 -2.39
N ASP A 14 3.21 17.10 -2.60
CA ASP A 14 3.17 18.13 -1.57
C ASP A 14 2.26 17.76 -0.38
N GLY A 15 2.74 18.03 0.84
CA GLY A 15 1.95 17.88 2.07
C GLY A 15 2.01 16.51 2.75
N PHE A 16 2.91 15.62 2.29
CA PHE A 16 3.08 14.28 2.85
C PHE A 16 4.52 14.01 3.28
N CYS A 17 4.65 13.15 4.29
CA CYS A 17 5.92 12.60 4.75
C CYS A 17 5.80 11.07 4.85
N PHE A 18 6.88 10.35 4.58
CA PHE A 18 6.86 8.89 4.46
C PHE A 18 7.95 8.29 5.35
N GLY A 19 7.61 7.24 6.10
CA GLY A 19 8.55 6.56 6.96
C GLY A 19 8.23 5.09 7.12
N ASN A 20 9.27 4.31 7.38
CA ASN A 20 9.25 2.88 7.59
C ASN A 20 9.71 2.53 9.01
N HIS A 21 9.28 1.37 9.47
CA HIS A 21 9.96 0.63 10.50
C HIS A 21 10.12 -0.79 9.98
N THR A 22 11.35 -1.28 9.95
CA THR A 22 11.72 -2.57 9.37
C THR A 22 12.34 -3.43 10.46
N ASP A 23 11.76 -4.60 10.71
CA ASP A 23 12.41 -5.68 11.45
C ASP A 23 12.82 -6.76 10.45
N GLU A 24 14.05 -6.66 9.97
CA GLU A 24 14.60 -7.56 8.96
C GLU A 24 14.73 -9.00 9.48
N GLU A 25 15.02 -9.18 10.78
CA GLU A 25 15.22 -10.49 11.40
C GLU A 25 13.89 -11.21 11.58
N ALA A 26 12.86 -10.50 12.04
CA ALA A 26 11.51 -11.04 12.16
C ALA A 26 10.78 -11.12 10.81
N GLY A 27 11.27 -10.44 9.78
CA GLY A 27 10.63 -10.44 8.46
C GLY A 27 9.31 -9.66 8.42
N THR A 28 9.20 -8.57 9.18
CA THR A 28 7.98 -7.75 9.24
C THR A 28 8.29 -6.26 9.41
N GLY A 29 7.27 -5.41 9.42
CA GLY A 29 7.44 -3.97 9.58
C GLY A 29 6.17 -3.17 9.26
N CYS A 30 6.25 -1.85 9.36
CA CYS A 30 5.17 -0.94 8.99
C CYS A 30 5.69 0.27 8.20
N THR A 31 4.80 0.86 7.41
CA THR A 31 5.04 2.05 6.60
C THR A 31 3.94 3.06 6.89
N VAL A 32 4.32 4.30 7.18
CA VAL A 32 3.40 5.38 7.49
C VAL A 32 3.46 6.48 6.44
N ILE A 33 2.29 6.94 6.03
CA ILE A 33 2.10 8.10 5.17
C ILE A 33 1.47 9.17 6.06
N VAL A 34 2.25 10.18 6.44
CA VAL A 34 1.82 11.24 7.36
C VAL A 34 1.43 12.48 6.56
N ALA A 35 0.28 13.07 6.90
CA ALA A 35 -0.16 14.38 6.44
C ALA A 35 -0.19 15.33 7.65
N PRO A 36 0.91 16.08 7.93
CA PRO A 36 1.02 16.87 9.16
C PRO A 36 -0.07 17.92 9.35
N GLU A 37 -0.59 18.49 8.25
CA GLU A 37 -1.70 19.46 8.25
C GLU A 37 -3.08 18.81 8.05
N GLY A 38 -3.12 17.48 7.97
CA GLY A 38 -4.32 16.71 7.66
C GLY A 38 -4.67 16.73 6.17
N ALA A 39 -5.09 15.57 5.64
CA ALA A 39 -5.53 15.40 4.26
C ALA A 39 -6.99 14.92 4.21
N THR A 40 -7.73 15.30 3.17
CA THR A 40 -9.04 14.67 2.93
C THR A 40 -8.82 13.20 2.58
N GLY A 41 -9.52 12.31 3.27
CA GLY A 41 -9.38 10.87 3.12
C GLY A 41 -10.54 10.20 2.38
N GLY A 42 -10.24 9.14 1.64
CA GLY A 42 -11.20 8.18 1.09
C GLY A 42 -10.62 6.75 1.12
N VAL A 43 -11.47 5.74 0.99
CA VAL A 43 -11.05 4.33 0.98
C VAL A 43 -11.95 3.47 0.11
N ASP A 44 -11.37 2.46 -0.54
CA ASP A 44 -12.07 1.32 -1.14
C ASP A 44 -11.49 0.01 -0.58
N VAL A 45 -12.33 -0.79 0.07
CA VAL A 45 -11.97 -2.11 0.61
C VAL A 45 -12.67 -3.17 -0.25
N ARG A 46 -11.89 -3.99 -0.95
CA ARG A 46 -12.41 -4.94 -1.95
C ARG A 46 -12.21 -6.40 -1.60
N GLY A 47 -11.14 -6.70 -0.89
CA GLY A 47 -10.83 -8.07 -0.48
C GLY A 47 -11.87 -8.64 0.49
N GLY A 48 -12.04 -9.97 0.47
CA GLY A 48 -12.95 -10.67 1.38
C GLY A 48 -12.47 -10.83 2.82
N ALA A 49 -11.20 -10.52 3.12
CA ALA A 49 -10.59 -10.70 4.45
C ALA A 49 -9.79 -9.47 4.92
N PRO A 50 -10.40 -8.28 5.02
CA PRO A 50 -9.68 -7.07 5.44
C PRO A 50 -9.31 -7.12 6.92
N ALA A 51 -8.10 -6.64 7.24
CA ALA A 51 -7.69 -6.25 8.59
C ALA A 51 -7.51 -4.74 8.59
N SER A 52 -8.54 -4.00 9.00
CA SER A 52 -8.58 -2.53 8.88
C SER A 52 -8.99 -1.84 10.18
N ARG A 53 -8.55 -0.59 10.34
CA ARG A 53 -8.89 0.32 11.44
C ARG A 53 -9.30 1.68 10.89
N GLU A 54 -10.31 2.29 11.52
CA GLU A 54 -10.74 3.67 11.29
C GLU A 54 -11.18 3.95 9.84
N THR A 55 -11.76 2.95 9.16
CA THR A 55 -12.26 3.09 7.77
C THR A 55 -13.63 3.74 7.71
N ASP A 56 -14.52 3.49 8.68
CA ASP A 56 -15.89 4.00 8.67
C ASP A 56 -15.95 5.53 8.67
N LEU A 57 -15.04 6.20 9.38
CA LEU A 57 -14.99 7.67 9.39
C LEU A 57 -14.75 8.27 8.01
N LEU A 58 -14.16 7.52 7.06
CA LEU A 58 -13.88 7.99 5.70
C LEU A 58 -15.14 8.02 4.82
N ARG A 59 -16.25 7.43 5.27
CA ARG A 59 -17.54 7.54 4.58
C ARG A 59 -17.94 9.02 4.43
N PRO A 60 -18.34 9.48 3.23
CA PRO A 60 -18.57 10.90 2.95
C PRO A 60 -19.60 11.60 3.87
N GLU A 61 -20.52 10.85 4.46
CA GLU A 61 -21.56 11.33 5.39
C GLU A 61 -21.07 11.55 6.82
N ASN A 62 -19.87 11.06 7.17
CA ASN A 62 -19.31 11.18 8.51
C ASN A 62 -18.50 12.47 8.68
N THR A 63 -18.47 12.99 9.92
CA THR A 63 -18.00 14.35 10.26
C THR A 63 -16.49 14.56 10.26
N VAL A 64 -15.69 13.49 10.21
CA VAL A 64 -14.24 13.61 10.16
C VAL A 64 -13.81 13.92 8.72
N ASP A 65 -13.26 15.12 8.52
CA ASP A 65 -12.84 15.61 7.20
C ASP A 65 -11.34 15.45 6.93
N LYS A 66 -10.53 15.30 7.99
CA LYS A 66 -9.06 15.25 7.89
C LYS A 66 -8.48 13.99 8.54
N VAL A 67 -7.66 13.29 7.76
CA VAL A 67 -6.84 12.15 8.16
C VAL A 67 -5.40 12.63 8.32
N HIS A 68 -4.72 12.19 9.38
CA HIS A 68 -3.37 12.64 9.71
C HIS A 68 -2.30 11.61 9.33
N ALA A 69 -2.68 10.33 9.28
CA ALA A 69 -1.83 9.31 8.70
C ALA A 69 -2.60 8.09 8.18
N VAL A 70 -1.99 7.38 7.24
CA VAL A 70 -2.32 5.99 6.90
C VAL A 70 -1.13 5.12 7.31
N CYS A 71 -1.39 4.06 8.09
CA CYS A 71 -0.40 3.07 8.50
C CYS A 71 -0.65 1.75 7.76
N LEU A 72 0.26 1.39 6.86
CA LEU A 72 0.31 0.08 6.22
C LEU A 72 1.21 -0.82 7.09
N SER A 73 0.80 -2.03 7.44
CA SER A 73 1.57 -2.87 8.38
C SER A 73 1.59 -4.34 7.99
N GLY A 74 2.65 -5.05 8.39
CA GLY A 74 2.64 -6.50 8.55
C GLY A 74 1.88 -6.95 9.80
N GLY A 75 2.00 -8.22 10.17
CA GLY A 75 1.49 -8.78 11.43
C GLY A 75 0.01 -9.15 11.42
N SER A 76 -0.68 -9.13 10.27
CA SER A 76 -2.13 -9.34 10.17
C SER A 76 -2.89 -8.42 11.15
N ALA A 77 -4.02 -8.87 11.72
CA ALA A 77 -4.82 -8.08 12.63
C ALA A 77 -4.05 -7.60 13.88
N PHE A 78 -2.98 -8.28 14.30
CA PHE A 78 -2.14 -7.83 15.41
C PHE A 78 -1.41 -6.53 15.08
N GLY A 79 -0.96 -6.37 13.83
CA GLY A 79 -0.25 -5.18 13.37
C GLY A 79 -1.07 -3.88 13.38
N LEU A 80 -2.39 -3.97 13.57
CA LEU A 80 -3.24 -2.78 13.77
C LEU A 80 -2.86 -1.99 15.03
N GLU A 81 -2.10 -2.61 15.95
CA GLU A 81 -1.50 -1.95 17.10
C GLU A 81 -0.49 -0.85 16.71
N ALA A 82 0.22 -1.01 15.59
CA ALA A 82 1.16 0.01 15.10
C ALA A 82 0.47 1.37 14.87
N ALA A 83 -0.78 1.37 14.40
CA ALA A 83 -1.56 2.60 14.23
C ALA A 83 -1.81 3.35 15.56
N SER A 84 -1.84 2.64 16.71
CA SER A 84 -1.88 3.29 18.03
C SER A 84 -0.57 4.00 18.35
N GLY A 85 0.57 3.42 17.97
CA GLY A 85 1.88 4.06 18.04
C GLY A 85 1.98 5.31 17.19
N VAL A 86 1.49 5.23 15.94
CA VAL A 86 1.39 6.39 15.04
C VAL A 86 0.58 7.52 15.68
N ALA A 87 -0.61 7.21 16.20
CA ALA A 87 -1.43 8.19 16.90
C ALA A 87 -0.69 8.80 18.12
N ARG A 88 -0.01 7.98 18.93
CA ARG A 88 0.74 8.45 20.10
C ARG A 88 1.85 9.44 19.73
N GLU A 89 2.64 9.13 18.70
CA GLU A 89 3.72 10.04 18.26
C GLU A 89 3.15 11.33 17.65
N LEU A 90 2.09 11.24 16.82
CA LEU A 90 1.45 12.43 16.24
C LEU A 90 0.83 13.35 17.32
N GLU A 91 0.12 12.79 18.30
CA GLU A 91 -0.43 13.55 19.43
C GLU A 91 0.69 14.26 20.20
N SER A 92 1.80 13.57 20.47
CA SER A 92 2.96 14.16 21.17
C SER A 92 3.57 15.36 20.44
N ARG A 93 3.37 15.44 19.12
CA ARG A 93 3.81 16.52 18.24
C ARG A 93 2.71 17.57 17.97
N GLY A 94 1.55 17.43 18.59
CA GLY A 94 0.42 18.33 18.39
C GLY A 94 -0.24 18.22 17.01
N ILE A 95 -0.09 17.08 16.33
CA ILE A 95 -0.69 16.82 15.02
C ILE A 95 -1.99 16.03 15.23
N GLY A 96 -3.13 16.62 14.88
CA GLY A 96 -4.43 15.98 15.01
C GLY A 96 -5.60 16.95 14.80
N LEU A 97 -6.82 16.45 14.98
CA LEU A 97 -8.02 17.29 15.04
C LEU A 97 -8.08 18.03 16.39
N PRO A 98 -8.26 19.36 16.38
CA PRO A 98 -8.41 20.10 17.62
C PRO A 98 -9.78 19.81 18.24
N VAL A 99 -9.80 19.14 19.39
CA VAL A 99 -11.05 18.82 20.13
C VAL A 99 -11.25 19.70 21.36
N GLY A 100 -10.44 20.75 21.52
CA GLY A 100 -10.43 21.64 22.67
C GLY A 100 -9.21 21.40 23.57
N PRO A 101 -9.25 20.41 24.48
CA PRO A 101 -8.19 20.19 25.45
C PRO A 101 -6.95 19.48 24.88
N THR A 102 -7.06 18.82 23.72
CA THR A 102 -5.97 18.11 23.05
C THR A 102 -6.19 18.07 21.53
N GLN A 103 -5.23 17.48 20.83
CA GLN A 103 -5.31 17.08 19.44
C GLN A 103 -5.64 15.59 19.35
N VAL A 104 -6.57 15.19 18.48
CA VAL A 104 -6.92 13.79 18.24
C VAL A 104 -6.45 13.40 16.84
N PRO A 105 -5.32 12.68 16.72
CA PRO A 105 -4.85 12.17 15.44
C PRO A 105 -5.83 11.16 14.86
N ILE A 106 -6.15 11.30 13.58
CA ILE A 106 -6.97 10.35 12.83
C ILE A 106 -6.03 9.48 11.99
N VAL A 107 -5.94 8.20 12.36
CA VAL A 107 -4.99 7.25 11.77
C VAL A 107 -5.74 6.04 11.23
N CYS A 108 -5.85 5.98 9.90
CA CYS A 108 -6.39 4.81 9.21
C CYS A 108 -5.29 3.74 9.07
N SER A 109 -5.67 2.47 9.04
CA SER A 109 -4.68 1.41 8.87
C SER A 109 -5.26 0.18 8.22
N SER A 110 -4.43 -0.51 7.43
CA SER A 110 -4.66 -1.88 7.00
C SER A 110 -3.41 -2.72 7.17
N CYS A 111 -3.58 -4.03 7.35
CA CYS A 111 -2.46 -4.95 7.55
C CYS A 111 -2.45 -6.10 6.54
N ILE A 112 -1.25 -6.49 6.11
CA ILE A 112 -1.01 -7.73 5.37
C ILE A 112 -0.78 -8.89 6.34
N PHE A 113 -0.98 -10.11 5.86
CA PHE A 113 -0.54 -11.33 6.56
C PHE A 113 0.85 -11.75 6.09
N ASP A 114 1.85 -11.66 6.98
CA ASP A 114 3.24 -12.08 6.78
C ASP A 114 3.73 -13.09 7.84
N LEU A 115 2.84 -13.52 8.75
CA LEU A 115 3.17 -14.41 9.87
C LEU A 115 3.65 -15.81 9.44
N ALA A 116 3.41 -16.22 8.19
CA ALA A 116 3.89 -17.49 7.64
C ALA A 116 5.27 -17.38 6.97
N PHE A 117 5.84 -16.17 6.89
CA PHE A 117 7.10 -15.90 6.22
C PHE A 117 8.25 -15.67 7.22
N GLY A 118 8.01 -14.80 8.19
CA GLY A 118 8.98 -14.41 9.21
C GLY A 118 8.79 -15.13 10.54
N ASP A 119 9.17 -14.49 11.64
CA ASP A 119 8.86 -14.97 12.99
C ASP A 119 7.38 -14.70 13.32
N PRO A 120 6.53 -15.74 13.47
CA PRO A 120 5.10 -15.57 13.75
C PRO A 120 4.81 -14.95 15.13
N THR A 121 5.82 -14.82 16.00
CA THR A 121 5.70 -14.28 17.35
C THR A 121 6.11 -12.81 17.45
N VAL A 122 6.67 -12.23 16.39
CA VAL A 122 7.03 -10.82 16.31
C VAL A 122 6.13 -10.14 15.27
N ARG A 123 5.61 -8.96 15.61
CA ARG A 123 4.74 -8.15 14.74
C ARG A 123 4.92 -6.67 15.05
N PRO A 124 4.61 -5.77 14.10
CA PRO A 124 4.64 -4.34 14.36
C PRO A 124 3.70 -3.95 15.50
N ASP A 125 4.26 -3.30 16.51
CA ASP A 125 3.57 -2.87 17.72
C ASP A 125 3.55 -1.33 17.82
N ILE A 126 3.23 -0.82 19.00
CA ILE A 126 3.23 0.60 19.32
C ILE A 126 4.59 1.26 19.01
N GLU A 127 5.71 0.64 19.37
CA GLU A 127 7.03 1.25 19.16
C GLU A 127 7.41 1.26 17.68
N ALA A 128 7.03 0.22 16.93
CA ALA A 128 7.19 0.20 15.48
C ALA A 128 6.47 1.38 14.81
N GLY A 129 5.20 1.62 15.16
CA GLY A 129 4.43 2.76 14.63
C GLY A 129 5.04 4.13 14.96
N ILE A 130 5.60 4.27 16.16
CA ILE A 130 6.28 5.51 16.59
C ILE A 130 7.58 5.72 15.81
N SER A 131 8.37 4.66 15.68
CA SER A 131 9.62 4.68 14.91
C SER A 131 9.36 5.11 13.47
N ALA A 132 8.31 4.58 12.84
CA ALA A 132 7.96 4.93 11.47
C ALA A 132 7.55 6.41 11.33
N VAL A 133 6.81 6.97 12.30
CA VAL A 133 6.46 8.42 12.30
C VAL A 133 7.70 9.29 12.51
N ARG A 134 8.64 8.88 13.37
CA ARG A 134 9.91 9.59 13.56
C ARG A 134 10.72 9.60 12.28
N GLU A 135 10.83 8.47 11.59
CA GLU A 135 11.49 8.45 10.28
C GLU A 135 10.78 9.40 9.29
N ALA A 136 9.45 9.36 9.24
CA ALA A 136 8.69 10.23 8.35
C ALA A 136 8.94 11.73 8.61
N LEU A 137 8.91 12.16 9.87
CA LEU A 137 8.92 13.58 10.23
C LEU A 137 10.30 14.16 10.52
N ASP A 138 11.22 13.37 11.07
CA ASP A 138 12.54 13.85 11.52
C ASP A 138 13.60 13.68 10.43
N ASN A 139 13.56 12.56 9.69
CA ASN A 139 14.51 12.31 8.61
C ASN A 139 14.03 12.91 7.28
N ALA A 140 12.71 12.92 7.04
CA ALA A 140 12.06 13.47 5.85
C ALA A 140 12.80 13.07 4.55
N PRO A 141 12.83 11.76 4.21
CA PRO A 141 13.65 11.26 3.12
C PRO A 141 13.23 11.87 1.78
N THR A 142 14.21 12.19 0.95
CA THR A 142 13.97 12.72 -0.42
C THR A 142 13.56 11.64 -1.42
N ALA A 143 13.63 10.37 -1.02
CA ALA A 143 13.17 9.22 -1.79
C ALA A 143 12.69 8.12 -0.84
N LEU A 144 11.55 7.50 -1.14
CA LEU A 144 11.04 6.38 -0.34
C LEU A 144 11.75 5.08 -0.73
N GLU A 145 12.37 4.41 0.25
CA GLU A 145 12.97 3.09 0.04
C GLU A 145 11.90 2.04 -0.33
N GLN A 146 12.27 1.11 -1.21
CA GLN A 146 11.38 0.09 -1.79
C GLN A 146 11.99 -1.31 -1.68
N GLY A 147 11.15 -2.34 -1.79
CA GLY A 147 11.55 -3.75 -1.64
C GLY A 147 11.26 -4.28 -0.23
N ASN A 148 12.25 -4.90 0.41
CA ASN A 148 12.10 -5.58 1.70
C ASN A 148 12.19 -4.60 2.90
N VAL A 149 11.36 -3.57 2.91
CA VAL A 149 11.33 -2.55 3.97
C VAL A 149 9.92 -2.24 4.41
N GLY A 150 9.77 -1.74 5.64
CA GLY A 150 8.50 -1.33 6.22
C GLY A 150 7.44 -2.43 6.13
N ALA A 151 6.24 -2.09 5.66
CA ALA A 151 5.15 -3.05 5.46
C ALA A 151 5.44 -4.09 4.36
N GLY A 152 6.48 -3.90 3.55
CA GLY A 152 6.90 -4.81 2.49
C GLY A 152 7.84 -5.92 2.94
N THR A 153 8.40 -5.82 4.15
CA THR A 153 9.46 -6.72 4.64
C THR A 153 9.08 -8.19 4.56
N GLY A 154 7.84 -8.52 4.95
CA GLY A 154 7.29 -9.88 4.93
C GLY A 154 6.40 -10.20 3.72
N ALA A 155 6.31 -9.31 2.74
CA ALA A 155 5.37 -9.44 1.63
C ALA A 155 5.80 -10.49 0.60
N THR A 156 4.86 -11.33 0.16
CA THR A 156 5.08 -12.40 -0.83
C THR A 156 3.92 -12.51 -1.82
N VAL A 157 4.19 -13.11 -2.99
CA VAL A 157 3.21 -13.26 -4.08
C VAL A 157 3.28 -14.66 -4.70
N GLY A 158 2.23 -15.09 -5.41
CA GLY A 158 2.26 -16.35 -6.12
C GLY A 158 2.00 -17.59 -5.24
N LYS A 159 0.94 -17.54 -4.42
CA LYS A 159 0.75 -18.44 -3.27
C LYS A 159 -0.10 -19.69 -3.51
N LEU A 160 -0.66 -19.88 -4.71
CA LEU A 160 -1.58 -20.99 -4.98
C LEU A 160 -0.97 -22.39 -4.71
N MET A 161 0.29 -22.62 -5.07
CA MET A 161 1.00 -23.90 -4.84
C MET A 161 1.72 -23.97 -3.48
N GLY A 162 1.58 -22.94 -2.65
CA GLY A 162 2.12 -22.88 -1.29
C GLY A 162 3.48 -22.17 -1.17
N PRO A 163 4.02 -22.12 0.06
CA PRO A 163 5.18 -21.28 0.38
C PRO A 163 6.46 -21.64 -0.38
N ALA A 164 6.64 -22.92 -0.75
CA ALA A 164 7.84 -23.37 -1.46
C ALA A 164 7.98 -22.76 -2.86
N THR A 165 6.86 -22.35 -3.48
CA THR A 165 6.81 -21.85 -4.85
C THR A 165 6.52 -20.35 -4.94
N CYS A 166 6.27 -19.66 -3.83
CA CYS A 166 6.05 -18.23 -3.88
C CYS A 166 7.37 -17.48 -4.14
N MET A 167 7.24 -16.20 -4.45
CA MET A 167 8.34 -15.25 -4.58
C MET A 167 8.17 -14.11 -3.59
N LYS A 168 9.30 -13.47 -3.26
CA LYS A 168 9.27 -12.22 -2.54
C LYS A 168 8.66 -11.12 -3.38
N ALA A 169 7.90 -10.29 -2.68
CA ALA A 169 7.51 -8.97 -3.11
C ALA A 169 7.83 -8.00 -1.95
N GLY A 170 7.29 -6.80 -2.00
CA GLY A 170 7.74 -5.76 -1.09
C GLY A 170 6.91 -4.49 -1.14
N LEU A 171 7.50 -3.46 -0.54
CA LEU A 171 7.00 -2.10 -0.56
C LEU A 171 7.35 -1.48 -1.90
N GLY A 172 6.37 -0.93 -2.58
CA GLY A 172 6.54 -0.24 -3.85
C GLY A 172 6.02 1.19 -3.75
N ALA A 173 6.67 2.08 -4.49
CA ALA A 173 6.29 3.48 -4.59
C ALA A 173 6.49 3.99 -6.02
N ALA A 174 5.61 4.89 -6.43
CA ALA A 174 5.75 5.63 -7.69
C ALA A 174 4.87 6.88 -7.66
N ALA A 175 5.27 7.92 -8.39
CA ALA A 175 4.47 9.12 -8.56
C ALA A 175 4.64 9.73 -9.95
N VAL A 176 3.65 10.51 -10.35
CA VAL A 176 3.61 11.24 -11.62
C VAL A 176 3.17 12.68 -11.41
N ALA A 177 3.75 13.59 -12.19
CA ALA A 177 3.32 14.98 -12.33
C ALA A 177 2.72 15.23 -13.71
N LEU A 178 1.58 15.91 -13.74
CA LEU A 178 0.97 16.46 -14.96
C LEU A 178 0.83 17.97 -14.76
N GLY A 179 1.88 18.71 -15.12
CA GLY A 179 2.01 20.12 -14.74
C GLY A 179 1.98 20.26 -13.21
N PRO A 180 1.07 21.05 -12.62
CA PRO A 180 1.02 21.24 -11.16
C PRO A 180 0.34 20.09 -10.41
N VAL A 181 -0.36 19.20 -11.10
CA VAL A 181 -1.06 18.05 -10.49
C VAL A 181 -0.05 16.94 -10.21
N LYS A 182 0.06 16.52 -8.95
CA LYS A 182 0.91 15.41 -8.54
C LYS A 182 0.08 14.30 -7.94
N VAL A 183 0.37 13.06 -8.34
CA VAL A 183 -0.28 11.85 -7.81
C VAL A 183 0.78 10.80 -7.55
N GLY A 184 0.81 10.30 -6.32
CA GLY A 184 1.70 9.23 -5.89
C GLY A 184 0.95 8.04 -5.33
N ALA A 185 1.62 6.89 -5.28
CA ALA A 185 1.12 5.67 -4.69
C ALA A 185 2.22 4.99 -3.88
N VAL A 186 1.85 4.47 -2.71
CA VAL A 186 2.67 3.58 -1.87
C VAL A 186 1.88 2.29 -1.64
N VAL A 187 2.50 1.13 -1.80
CA VAL A 187 1.82 -0.18 -1.74
C VAL A 187 2.69 -1.25 -1.10
N SER A 188 2.12 -2.08 -0.22
CA SER A 188 2.71 -3.36 0.18
C SER A 188 2.03 -4.49 -0.59
N VAL A 189 2.82 -5.26 -1.34
CA VAL A 189 2.32 -6.25 -2.31
C VAL A 189 2.41 -7.67 -1.72
N ASN A 190 1.38 -8.11 -1.01
CA ASN A 190 1.30 -9.46 -0.44
C ASN A 190 0.17 -10.30 -1.06
N ALA A 191 0.07 -10.25 -2.40
CA ALA A 191 -1.04 -10.81 -3.15
C ALA A 191 -1.10 -12.34 -3.18
N CYS A 192 -2.30 -12.89 -3.41
CA CYS A 192 -2.45 -14.29 -3.80
C CYS A 192 -1.80 -14.55 -5.16
N GLY A 193 -2.17 -13.73 -6.14
CA GLY A 193 -1.77 -13.85 -7.54
C GLY A 193 -0.32 -13.50 -7.84
N ASN A 194 0.01 -13.62 -9.12
CA ASN A 194 1.28 -13.18 -9.68
C ASN A 194 1.25 -11.68 -9.96
N VAL A 195 2.41 -11.04 -9.88
CA VAL A 195 2.62 -9.65 -10.32
C VAL A 195 3.08 -9.64 -11.77
N VAL A 196 2.41 -8.84 -12.59
CA VAL A 196 2.80 -8.54 -13.97
C VAL A 196 3.23 -7.09 -14.10
N ASP A 197 4.13 -6.83 -15.04
CA ASP A 197 4.38 -5.48 -15.49
C ASP A 197 3.18 -5.05 -16.36
N PRO A 198 2.44 -3.99 -15.96
CA PRO A 198 1.18 -3.64 -16.61
C PRO A 198 1.36 -3.01 -18.00
N PHE A 199 2.59 -2.71 -18.42
CA PHE A 199 2.88 -2.09 -19.71
C PHE A 199 3.45 -3.07 -20.73
N THR A 200 4.12 -4.13 -20.26
CA THR A 200 4.72 -5.17 -21.11
C THR A 200 3.96 -6.49 -21.06
N GLY A 201 3.22 -6.75 -19.98
CA GLY A 201 2.55 -8.03 -19.72
C GLY A 201 3.50 -9.12 -19.22
N GLU A 202 4.78 -8.82 -18.97
CA GLU A 202 5.76 -9.78 -18.48
C GLU A 202 5.55 -10.08 -16.99
N TRP A 203 5.81 -11.32 -16.58
CA TRP A 203 5.79 -11.69 -15.17
C TRP A 203 6.96 -11.03 -14.43
N VAL A 204 6.67 -10.35 -13.33
CA VAL A 204 7.68 -9.72 -12.48
C VAL A 204 8.05 -10.61 -11.31
N ALA A 205 7.04 -11.12 -10.61
CA ALA A 205 7.18 -12.05 -9.49
C ALA A 205 5.90 -12.87 -9.37
N GLY A 206 5.98 -14.12 -8.92
CA GLY A 206 4.79 -14.96 -8.83
C GLY A 206 5.08 -16.40 -8.48
N MET A 207 4.10 -17.25 -8.77
CA MET A 207 4.16 -18.67 -8.50
C MET A 207 5.15 -19.34 -9.43
N ARG A 208 6.19 -19.92 -8.84
CA ARG A 208 7.23 -20.66 -9.55
C ARG A 208 6.75 -22.07 -9.87
N ALA A 209 7.23 -22.63 -10.98
CA ALA A 209 6.85 -23.97 -11.45
C ALA A 209 7.21 -25.09 -10.44
N ALA A 210 8.28 -24.88 -9.67
CA ALA A 210 8.79 -25.79 -8.63
C ALA A 210 9.64 -24.99 -7.64
N ALA A 211 9.96 -25.59 -6.49
CA ALA A 211 10.72 -24.93 -5.41
C ALA A 211 12.14 -24.49 -5.83
N ASP A 212 12.74 -25.20 -6.78
CA ASP A 212 14.08 -24.97 -7.34
C ASP A 212 14.06 -24.30 -8.73
N SER A 213 12.89 -23.88 -9.21
CA SER A 213 12.72 -23.24 -10.51
C SER A 213 12.60 -21.73 -10.39
N ASP A 214 13.19 -21.00 -11.33
CA ASP A 214 12.99 -19.55 -11.51
C ASP A 214 11.84 -19.24 -12.48
N GLN A 215 11.24 -20.26 -13.10
CA GLN A 215 10.16 -20.07 -14.06
C GLN A 215 8.85 -19.75 -13.34
N ILE A 216 8.34 -18.53 -13.55
CA ILE A 216 6.99 -18.15 -13.14
C ILE A 216 5.98 -18.79 -14.10
N VAL A 217 4.94 -19.41 -13.53
CA VAL A 217 3.83 -20.01 -14.28
C VAL A 217 2.56 -19.20 -14.08
N ASP A 218 1.71 -19.17 -15.11
CA ASP A 218 0.42 -18.51 -15.04
C ASP A 218 -0.48 -19.20 -14.00
N MET A 219 -0.77 -18.47 -12.92
CA MET A 219 -1.56 -19.00 -11.81
C MET A 219 -3.01 -19.25 -12.20
N GLU A 220 -3.60 -18.43 -13.07
CA GLU A 220 -5.00 -18.60 -13.48
C GLU A 220 -5.15 -19.89 -14.29
N LEU A 221 -4.22 -20.15 -15.21
CA LEU A 221 -4.21 -21.40 -15.97
C LEU A 221 -3.98 -22.62 -15.07
N ALA A 222 -3.09 -22.51 -14.08
CA ALA A 222 -2.87 -23.56 -13.10
C ALA A 222 -4.14 -23.81 -12.24
N ALA A 223 -4.82 -22.75 -11.81
CA ALA A 223 -6.07 -22.83 -11.06
C ALA A 223 -7.19 -23.50 -11.88
N PHE A 224 -7.35 -23.13 -13.15
CA PHE A 224 -8.33 -23.73 -14.04
C PHE A 224 -8.05 -25.22 -14.29
N ALA A 225 -6.78 -25.60 -14.46
CA ALA A 225 -6.38 -27.00 -14.59
C ALA A 225 -6.68 -27.81 -13.31
N ALA A 226 -6.63 -27.18 -12.14
CA ALA A 226 -6.89 -27.78 -10.84
C ALA A 226 -8.34 -27.63 -10.33
N ALA A 227 -9.27 -27.10 -11.14
CA ALA A 227 -10.58 -26.62 -10.68
C ALA A 227 -11.38 -27.62 -9.81
N GLY A 228 -11.29 -28.93 -10.09
CA GLY A 228 -11.99 -29.97 -9.33
C GLY A 228 -11.40 -30.31 -7.95
N SER A 229 -10.20 -29.79 -7.64
CA SER A 229 -9.45 -30.08 -6.41
C SER A 229 -8.76 -28.83 -5.84
N MET A 230 -9.09 -27.64 -6.34
CA MET A 230 -8.44 -26.40 -5.97
C MET A 230 -8.73 -26.06 -4.51
N GLN A 231 -7.69 -25.96 -3.71
CA GLN A 231 -7.74 -25.46 -2.34
C GLN A 231 -6.56 -24.53 -2.12
N MET A 232 -6.79 -23.41 -1.43
CA MET A 232 -5.69 -22.54 -1.02
C MET A 232 -4.94 -23.21 0.14
N PRO A 233 -3.60 -23.24 0.12
CA PRO A 233 -2.81 -23.86 1.20
C PRO A 233 -3.03 -23.19 2.56
N LEU A 234 -3.31 -21.88 2.56
CA LEU A 234 -3.62 -21.10 3.76
C LEU A 234 -4.79 -20.15 3.44
N ASP A 235 -5.80 -20.14 4.32
CA ASP A 235 -6.95 -19.24 4.20
C ASP A 235 -6.64 -17.84 4.75
N ARG A 236 -7.15 -16.81 4.08
CA ARG A 236 -7.09 -15.39 4.51
C ARG A 236 -5.66 -14.86 4.78
N THR A 237 -4.70 -15.27 3.95
CA THR A 237 -3.27 -14.91 4.10
C THR A 237 -2.76 -13.97 3.00
N ASN A 238 -3.66 -13.40 2.20
CA ASN A 238 -3.31 -12.59 1.04
C ASN A 238 -3.87 -11.18 1.20
N THR A 239 -3.11 -10.16 0.85
CA THR A 239 -3.54 -8.76 1.02
C THR A 239 -2.62 -7.84 0.23
N THR A 240 -3.16 -7.00 -0.66
CA THR A 240 -2.43 -5.84 -1.19
C THR A 240 -3.02 -4.57 -0.60
N ILE A 241 -2.21 -3.79 0.11
CA ILE A 241 -2.66 -2.55 0.78
C ILE A 241 -1.89 -1.37 0.23
N SER A 242 -2.61 -0.29 -0.09
CA SER A 242 -2.00 0.90 -0.69
C SER A 242 -2.62 2.20 -0.23
N CYS A 243 -1.86 3.27 -0.44
CA CYS A 243 -2.30 4.64 -0.24
C CYS A 243 -1.92 5.47 -1.49
N ILE A 244 -2.91 6.10 -2.10
CA ILE A 244 -2.76 7.16 -3.09
C ILE A 244 -2.58 8.48 -2.34
N VAL A 245 -1.66 9.32 -2.79
CA VAL A 245 -1.45 10.69 -2.31
C VAL A 245 -1.58 11.67 -3.46
N THR A 246 -2.19 12.82 -3.22
CA THR A 246 -2.27 13.90 -4.22
C THR A 246 -2.27 15.27 -3.58
N ASN A 247 -1.70 16.25 -4.29
CA ASN A 247 -1.76 17.65 -3.89
C ASN A 247 -3.09 18.33 -4.25
N VAL A 248 -3.94 17.69 -5.06
CA VAL A 248 -5.26 18.21 -5.46
C VAL A 248 -6.21 18.29 -4.25
N GLU A 249 -7.00 19.35 -4.16
CA GLU A 249 -8.10 19.45 -3.18
C GLU A 249 -9.28 18.57 -3.61
N LEU A 250 -9.71 17.65 -2.73
CA LEU A 250 -10.84 16.75 -2.98
C LEU A 250 -11.84 16.80 -1.82
N THR A 251 -13.10 16.52 -2.14
CA THR A 251 -14.11 16.07 -1.18
C THR A 251 -13.92 14.59 -0.83
N LYS A 252 -14.49 14.13 0.29
CA LYS A 252 -14.46 12.70 0.67
C LYS A 252 -15.06 11.78 -0.39
N ALA A 253 -16.15 12.21 -1.03
CA ALA A 253 -16.77 11.44 -2.12
C ALA A 253 -15.84 11.31 -3.33
N GLN A 254 -15.12 12.37 -3.69
CA GLN A 254 -14.13 12.34 -4.76
C GLN A 254 -12.91 11.47 -4.39
N ALA A 255 -12.38 11.60 -3.17
CA ALA A 255 -11.27 10.77 -2.70
C ALA A 255 -11.65 9.27 -2.68
N THR A 256 -12.85 8.92 -2.21
CA THR A 256 -13.38 7.55 -2.28
C THR A 256 -13.52 7.08 -3.72
N LYS A 257 -13.97 7.95 -4.63
CA LYS A 257 -14.07 7.59 -6.05
C LYS A 257 -12.70 7.34 -6.68
N VAL A 258 -11.66 8.10 -6.31
CA VAL A 258 -10.27 7.85 -6.74
C VAL A 258 -9.79 6.48 -6.23
N SER A 259 -10.03 6.15 -4.95
CA SER A 259 -9.71 4.81 -4.42
C SER A 259 -10.40 3.68 -5.21
N GLN A 260 -11.68 3.86 -5.56
CA GLN A 260 -12.43 2.88 -6.35
C GLN A 260 -11.88 2.71 -7.77
N MET A 261 -11.46 3.80 -8.42
CA MET A 261 -10.85 3.74 -9.75
C MET A 261 -9.46 3.10 -9.69
N ALA A 262 -8.68 3.41 -8.65
CA ALA A 262 -7.34 2.86 -8.45
C ALA A 262 -7.34 1.33 -8.29
N ALA A 263 -8.47 0.71 -7.93
CA ALA A 263 -8.62 -0.75 -7.91
C ALA A 263 -8.33 -1.41 -9.28
N ASP A 264 -8.52 -0.69 -10.38
CA ASP A 264 -8.16 -1.18 -11.72
C ASP A 264 -6.65 -1.46 -11.82
N ALA A 265 -5.80 -0.73 -11.07
CA ALA A 265 -4.37 -0.99 -11.02
C ALA A 265 -4.03 -2.37 -10.44
N TYR A 266 -4.80 -2.84 -9.46
CA TYR A 266 -4.63 -4.19 -8.92
C TYR A 266 -4.94 -5.22 -10.00
N ALA A 267 -6.06 -5.08 -10.72
CA ALA A 267 -6.42 -6.01 -11.79
C ALA A 267 -5.44 -5.98 -12.98
N HIS A 268 -4.83 -4.83 -13.26
CA HIS A 268 -3.82 -4.71 -14.32
C HIS A 268 -2.46 -5.30 -13.94
N ALA A 269 -2.07 -5.24 -12.66
CA ALA A 269 -0.74 -5.60 -12.18
C ALA A 269 -0.69 -6.92 -11.38
N ILE A 270 -1.84 -7.46 -10.96
CA ILE A 270 -1.96 -8.64 -10.08
C ILE A 270 -3.00 -9.61 -10.65
N ARG A 271 -2.59 -10.86 -10.87
CA ARG A 271 -3.42 -11.88 -11.52
C ARG A 271 -3.37 -13.22 -10.78
N PRO A 272 -4.50 -13.69 -10.16
CA PRO A 272 -5.74 -12.95 -9.88
C PRO A 272 -5.61 -12.00 -8.67
N THR A 273 -6.59 -11.10 -8.48
CA THR A 273 -6.69 -10.16 -7.34
C THR A 273 -8.12 -10.14 -6.77
N HIS A 274 -8.35 -9.48 -5.62
CA HIS A 274 -9.67 -9.29 -5.01
C HIS A 274 -10.43 -10.59 -4.69
N THR A 275 -9.70 -11.66 -4.42
CA THR A 275 -10.30 -12.94 -4.04
C THR A 275 -10.89 -12.85 -2.63
N THR A 276 -11.68 -13.85 -2.25
CA THR A 276 -12.22 -13.95 -0.88
C THR A 276 -11.12 -14.13 0.19
N ASN A 277 -9.91 -14.53 -0.22
CA ASN A 277 -8.75 -14.63 0.65
C ASN A 277 -7.88 -13.37 0.68
N ASP A 278 -8.16 -12.39 -0.18
CA ASP A 278 -7.45 -11.12 -0.19
C ASP A 278 -8.07 -10.13 0.81
N GLY A 279 -7.26 -9.28 1.44
CA GLY A 279 -7.70 -8.15 2.27
C GLY A 279 -7.49 -6.79 1.58
N ASP A 280 -7.60 -6.77 0.26
CA ASP A 280 -7.25 -5.62 -0.59
C ASP A 280 -7.91 -4.31 -0.15
N THR A 281 -7.09 -3.29 0.09
CA THR A 281 -7.51 -1.96 0.54
C THR A 281 -6.72 -0.86 -0.16
N ILE A 282 -7.42 0.18 -0.62
CA ILE A 282 -6.81 1.37 -1.24
C ILE A 282 -7.31 2.63 -0.55
N TYR A 283 -6.41 3.33 0.14
CA TYR A 283 -6.67 4.65 0.69
C TYR A 283 -6.35 5.74 -0.34
N THR A 284 -7.00 6.89 -0.25
CA THR A 284 -6.62 8.12 -0.95
C THR A 284 -6.51 9.24 0.07
N LEU A 285 -5.39 9.97 0.06
CA LEU A 285 -5.17 11.19 0.83
C LEU A 285 -4.93 12.38 -0.13
N ALA A 286 -5.73 13.43 0.03
CA ALA A 286 -5.64 14.67 -0.72
C ALA A 286 -5.23 15.83 0.20
N SER A 287 -4.01 16.35 0.03
CA SER A 287 -3.46 17.39 0.90
C SER A 287 -4.06 18.78 0.63
N GLY A 288 -4.61 19.02 -0.57
CA GLY A 288 -5.16 20.32 -0.95
C GLY A 288 -4.11 21.43 -1.05
N LYS A 289 -2.85 21.07 -1.32
CA LYS A 289 -1.75 22.02 -1.52
C LYS A 289 -1.81 22.72 -2.88
N LEU A 290 -2.47 22.12 -3.86
CA LEU A 290 -2.84 22.77 -5.11
C LEU A 290 -4.01 23.72 -4.85
N ASP A 291 -3.93 24.95 -5.36
CA ASP A 291 -4.94 25.97 -5.12
C ASP A 291 -6.36 25.52 -5.55
N ALA A 292 -7.38 26.05 -4.88
CA ALA A 292 -8.75 25.61 -5.05
C ALA A 292 -9.28 25.81 -6.48
N GLN A 293 -8.88 26.89 -7.16
CA GLN A 293 -9.32 27.14 -8.53
C GLN A 293 -8.73 26.11 -9.50
N THR A 294 -7.43 25.83 -9.40
CA THR A 294 -6.76 24.83 -10.23
C THR A 294 -7.29 23.43 -9.89
N SER A 295 -7.44 23.10 -8.60
CA SER A 295 -8.00 21.83 -8.15
C SER A 295 -9.41 21.58 -8.70
N ALA A 296 -10.28 22.58 -8.67
CA ALA A 296 -11.64 22.48 -9.23
C ALA A 296 -11.66 22.29 -10.76
N ALA A 297 -10.59 22.70 -11.45
CA ALA A 297 -10.45 22.52 -12.89
C ALA A 297 -9.92 21.12 -13.28
N VAL A 298 -9.40 20.33 -12.34
CA VAL A 298 -8.92 18.96 -12.60
C VAL A 298 -10.12 18.01 -12.74
N PRO A 299 -10.35 17.39 -13.91
CA PRO A 299 -11.39 16.38 -14.03
C PRO A 299 -11.09 15.18 -13.14
N LEU A 300 -12.08 14.72 -12.36
CA LEU A 300 -11.89 13.59 -11.44
C LEU A 300 -11.42 12.32 -12.16
N ASP A 301 -11.93 12.08 -13.37
CA ASP A 301 -11.55 10.92 -14.17
C ASP A 301 -10.08 10.96 -14.59
N LEU A 302 -9.53 12.16 -14.87
CA LEU A 302 -8.11 12.35 -15.14
C LEU A 302 -7.28 12.00 -13.90
N LEU A 303 -7.70 12.47 -12.73
CA LEU A 303 -7.01 12.17 -11.48
C LEU A 303 -7.03 10.67 -11.17
N GLY A 304 -8.16 10.00 -11.40
CA GLY A 304 -8.25 8.54 -11.25
C GLY A 304 -7.34 7.79 -12.22
N MET A 305 -7.23 8.22 -13.49
CA MET A 305 -6.28 7.61 -14.43
C MET A 305 -4.81 7.77 -13.99
N LEU A 306 -4.45 8.95 -13.43
CA LEU A 306 -3.13 9.19 -12.86
C LEU A 306 -2.87 8.30 -11.64
N ALA A 307 -3.87 8.13 -10.76
CA ALA A 307 -3.79 7.25 -9.60
C ALA A 307 -3.59 5.78 -10.02
N VAL A 308 -4.33 5.31 -11.03
CA VAL A 308 -4.14 3.96 -11.61
C VAL A 308 -2.72 3.81 -12.13
N ARG A 309 -2.20 4.78 -12.89
CA ARG A 309 -0.85 4.74 -13.46
C ARG A 309 0.23 4.70 -12.38
N ALA A 310 0.10 5.52 -11.34
CA ALA A 310 1.03 5.55 -10.22
C ALA A 310 1.01 4.20 -9.47
N LEU A 311 -0.18 3.69 -9.14
CA LEU A 311 -0.31 2.44 -8.38
C LEU A 311 0.14 1.21 -9.18
N GLN A 312 -0.16 1.14 -10.48
CA GLN A 312 0.37 0.12 -11.40
C GLN A 312 1.91 0.04 -11.33
N THR A 313 2.55 1.20 -11.42
CA THR A 313 4.00 1.32 -11.38
C THR A 313 4.54 0.94 -9.99
N ALA A 314 3.89 1.40 -8.92
CA ALA A 314 4.27 1.09 -7.56
C ALA A 314 4.18 -0.42 -7.27
N ILE A 315 3.12 -1.12 -7.72
CA ILE A 315 2.99 -2.57 -7.55
C ILE A 315 4.14 -3.32 -8.24
N ALA A 316 4.43 -2.97 -9.50
CA ALA A 316 5.54 -3.55 -10.23
C ALA A 316 6.88 -3.27 -9.54
N ASN A 317 7.10 -2.05 -9.03
CA ASN A 317 8.31 -1.70 -8.30
C ASN A 317 8.47 -2.49 -7.00
N GLY A 318 7.39 -2.69 -6.24
CA GLY A 318 7.41 -3.45 -4.99
C GLY A 318 7.86 -4.89 -5.20
N ALA A 319 7.46 -5.51 -6.32
CA ALA A 319 7.95 -6.83 -6.71
C ALA A 319 9.38 -6.80 -7.29
N LYS A 320 9.68 -5.85 -8.21
CA LYS A 320 11.00 -5.74 -8.86
C LYS A 320 12.15 -5.49 -7.89
N ASN A 321 11.92 -4.68 -6.85
CA ASN A 321 12.95 -4.30 -5.88
C ASN A 321 13.06 -5.27 -4.69
N ALA A 322 12.19 -6.28 -4.60
CA ALA A 322 12.24 -7.26 -3.52
C ALA A 322 13.40 -8.23 -3.71
N LYS A 323 14.27 -8.32 -2.70
CA LYS A 323 15.42 -9.23 -2.66
C LYS A 323 15.04 -10.56 -2.03
N THR A 324 15.81 -11.60 -2.35
CA THR A 324 15.71 -12.90 -1.67
C THR A 324 15.87 -12.72 -0.17
N SER A 325 14.96 -13.30 0.61
CA SER A 325 14.98 -13.22 2.08
C SER A 325 14.22 -14.42 2.67
N HIS A 326 14.66 -14.89 3.85
CA HIS A 326 14.11 -16.06 4.56
C HIS A 326 13.90 -17.30 3.65
N GLY A 327 14.82 -17.53 2.71
CA GLY A 327 14.76 -18.67 1.78
C GLY A 327 13.75 -18.53 0.63
N ILE A 328 13.10 -17.38 0.48
CA ILE A 328 12.16 -17.11 -0.62
C ILE A 328 12.82 -16.21 -1.67
N PRO A 329 12.87 -16.63 -2.96
CA PRO A 329 13.52 -15.87 -4.01
C PRO A 329 12.83 -14.53 -4.29
N GLY A 330 13.60 -13.45 -4.45
CA GLY A 330 13.13 -12.16 -4.94
C GLY A 330 13.58 -11.89 -6.37
N ALA A 331 12.92 -10.93 -7.04
CA ALA A 331 13.29 -10.53 -8.40
C ALA A 331 14.57 -9.68 -8.44
N ALA A 332 14.86 -8.92 -7.37
CA ALA A 332 16.10 -8.18 -7.22
C ALA A 332 17.25 -9.11 -6.81
N LYS A 333 18.40 -8.92 -7.46
CA LYS A 333 19.66 -9.62 -7.14
C LYS A 333 20.39 -9.01 -5.96
#